data_AF-A0AAD6SNT8-F1
#
_entry.id   AF-A0AAD6SNT8-F1
#
_cell.length_a   1.000
_cell.length_b   1.000
_cell.length_c   1.000
_cell.angle_alpha   90.00
_cell.angle_beta   90.00
_cell.angle_gamma   90.00
#
_symmetry.space_group_name_H-M   'P 1'
#
loop_
_entity.id
_entity.type
_entity.pdbx_description
1 polymer ?
#
loop_
_entity_poly.entity_id
_entity_poly.type
_entity_poly.pdbx_seq_one_letter_code
_entity_poly.pdbx_strand_id
1 'polypeptide(L)' 'KRRLNAVASGDVLYGQVPREHWVQPDWIDEDRATKGREQLVADNVIYGGSFSYRNMCRFNSG' A
#
# COMPACT_ATOMS: atom_id res chain seq x y z
N LYS A 1 -14.09 -13.83 -2.84
CA LYS A 1 -13.88 -15.24 -2.40
C LYS A 1 -14.51 -16.26 -3.36
N ARG A 2 -15.82 -16.21 -3.67
CA ARG A 2 -16.50 -17.19 -4.57
C ARG A 2 -15.84 -17.44 -5.94
N ARG A 3 -15.44 -16.38 -6.66
CA ARG A 3 -14.88 -16.52 -8.03
C ARG A 3 -13.54 -17.26 -8.06
N LEU A 4 -12.65 -16.94 -7.12
CA LEU A 4 -11.33 -17.56 -7.05
C LEU A 4 -11.41 -19.03 -6.64
N ASN A 5 -12.31 -19.38 -5.70
CA ASN A 5 -12.52 -20.77 -5.30
C ASN A 5 -13.12 -21.65 -6.41
N ALA A 6 -13.78 -21.06 -7.41
CA ALA A 6 -14.36 -21.82 -8.52
C ALA A 6 -13.33 -22.15 -9.61
N VAL A 7 -12.17 -21.48 -9.62
CA VAL A 7 -11.12 -21.66 -10.64
C VAL A 7 -9.84 -22.26 -10.09
N ALA A 8 -9.61 -22.16 -8.77
CA ALA A 8 -8.48 -22.77 -8.11
C ALA A 8 -8.75 -24.26 -7.82
N SER A 9 -7.79 -25.13 -8.13
CA SER A 9 -7.85 -26.56 -7.82
C SER A 9 -7.41 -26.92 -6.40
N GLY A 10 -6.80 -25.97 -5.68
CA GLY A 10 -6.30 -26.16 -4.31
C GLY A 10 -6.96 -25.21 -3.30
N ASP A 11 -6.55 -25.33 -2.04
CA ASP A 11 -7.09 -24.52 -0.95
C ASP A 11 -6.70 -23.04 -1.10
N VAL A 12 -7.71 -22.16 -1.04
CA VAL A 12 -7.52 -20.70 -1.13
C VAL A 12 -7.78 -20.05 0.21
N LEU A 13 -6.74 -19.45 0.77
CA LEU A 13 -6.81 -18.68 2.01
C LEU A 13 -6.86 -17.18 1.71
N TYR A 14 -7.58 -16.44 2.56
CA TYR A 14 -7.73 -15.00 2.43
C TYR A 14 -7.30 -14.34 3.75
N GLY A 15 -6.16 -13.67 3.72
CA GLY A 15 -5.68 -12.84 4.82
C GLY A 15 -6.07 -11.38 4.63
N GLN A 16 -6.32 -10.69 5.73
CA GLN A 16 -6.44 -9.23 5.76
C GLN A 16 -5.20 -8.67 6.45
N VAL A 17 -4.51 -7.73 5.80
CA VAL A 17 -3.36 -7.06 6.40
C VAL A 17 -3.85 -6.23 7.60
N PRO A 18 -3.28 -6.42 8.80
CA PRO A 18 -3.60 -5.59 9.96
C PRO A 18 -3.33 -4.11 9.67
N ARG A 19 -4.13 -3.22 10.25
CA ARG A 19 -4.05 -1.78 9.95
C ARG A 19 -2.68 -1.23 10.28
N GLU A 20 -2.15 -1.60 11.44
CA GLU A 20 -0.84 -1.26 11.98
C GLU A 20 0.33 -1.68 11.08
N HIS A 21 0.16 -2.73 10.27
CA HIS A 21 1.17 -3.15 9.31
C HIS A 21 1.08 -2.37 7.99
N TRP A 22 -0.10 -1.82 7.69
CA TRP A 22 -0.37 -1.16 6.41
C TRP A 22 -0.17 0.36 6.44
N VAL A 23 -0.57 1.03 7.52
CA VAL A 23 -0.49 2.50 7.61
C VAL A 23 0.93 2.97 7.92
N GLN A 24 1.17 4.27 7.77
CA GLN A 24 2.44 4.86 8.16
C GLN A 24 2.65 4.69 9.68
N PRO A 25 3.86 4.29 10.11
CA PRO A 25 4.20 4.26 11.52
C PRO A 25 4.15 5.66 12.17
N ASP A 26 3.94 5.69 13.48
CA ASP A 26 3.78 6.94 14.24
C ASP A 26 5.01 7.86 14.23
N TRP A 27 6.20 7.32 13.90
CA TRP A 27 7.42 8.11 13.75
C TRP A 27 7.55 8.81 12.39
N ILE A 28 6.60 8.62 11.48
CA ILE A 28 6.54 9.33 10.21
C ILE A 28 5.84 10.68 10.40
N ASP A 29 6.55 11.74 10.06
CA ASP A 29 5.97 13.08 9.92
C ASP A 29 5.09 13.12 8.66
N GLU A 30 3.78 13.16 8.86
CA GLU A 30 2.80 13.11 7.78
C GLU A 30 2.77 14.39 6.94
N ASP A 31 3.10 15.55 7.51
CA ASP A 31 3.18 16.81 6.76
C ASP A 31 4.38 16.78 5.81
N ARG A 32 5.53 16.30 6.30
CA ARG A 32 6.72 16.10 5.46
C ARG A 32 6.47 15.05 4.38
N ALA A 33 5.80 13.95 4.71
CA ALA A 33 5.45 12.90 3.75
C ALA A 33 4.49 13.42 2.68
N THR A 34 3.53 14.29 3.05
CA THR A 34 2.60 14.93 2.11
C THR A 34 3.32 15.81 1.12
N LYS A 35 4.20 16.71 1.58
CA LYS A 35 5.01 17.57 0.70
C LYS A 35 5.89 16.76 -0.26
N GLY A 36 6.47 15.65 0.23
CA GLY A 36 7.25 14.74 -0.61
C GLY A 36 6.40 14.12 -1.73
N ARG A 37 5.17 13.69 -1.42
CA ARG A 37 4.23 13.15 -2.43
C ARG A 37 3.80 14.21 -3.44
N GLU A 38 3.54 15.44 -3.00
CA GLU A 38 3.20 16.57 -3.87
C GLU A 38 4.33 16.87 -4.87
N GLN A 39 5.58 16.86 -4.42
CA GLN A 39 6.73 17.03 -5.31
C GLN A 39 6.81 15.90 -6.35
N LEU A 40 6.61 14.64 -5.94
CA LEU A 40 6.58 13.51 -6.89
C LEU A 40 5.46 13.64 -7.93
N VAL A 41 4.32 14.24 -7.57
CA VAL A 41 3.25 14.55 -8.54
C VAL A 41 3.73 15.64 -9.51
N ALA A 42 4.33 16.73 -9.01
CA ALA A 42 4.85 17.81 -9.83
C ALA A 42 5.92 17.32 -10.84
N ASP A 43 6.74 16.36 -10.41
CA ASP A 43 7.79 15.75 -11.23
C ASP A 43 7.24 14.67 -12.21
N ASN A 44 5.92 14.51 -12.30
CA ASN A 44 5.24 13.50 -13.12
C ASN A 44 5.67 12.06 -12.82
N VAL A 45 6.04 11.76 -11.58
CA VAL A 45 6.40 10.40 -11.15
C VAL A 45 5.13 9.56 -11.07
N ILE A 46 5.16 8.37 -11.68
CA ILE A 46 4.04 7.44 -11.64
C ILE A 46 3.67 7.11 -10.18
N TYR A 47 2.38 7.18 -9.89
CA TYR A 47 1.85 7.00 -8.53
C TYR A 47 2.44 7.98 -7.49
N GLY A 48 3.01 9.12 -7.93
CA GLY A 48 3.68 10.12 -7.09
C GLY A 48 2.88 10.47 -5.83
N GLY A 49 1.60 10.79 -6.02
CA GLY A 49 0.66 11.14 -4.96
C GLY A 49 -0.08 9.97 -4.30
N SER A 50 0.15 8.72 -4.72
CA SER A 50 -0.63 7.58 -4.24
C SER A 50 -0.14 7.09 -2.88
N PHE A 51 -0.87 7.43 -1.82
CA PHE A 51 -0.60 6.96 -0.47
C PHE A 51 -0.63 5.43 -0.36
N SER A 52 -1.67 4.79 -0.91
CA SER A 52 -1.80 3.34 -0.87
C SER A 52 -0.68 2.62 -1.62
N TYR A 53 -0.13 3.23 -2.67
CA TYR A 53 1.04 2.68 -3.37
C TYR A 53 2.30 2.73 -2.50
N ARG A 54 2.49 3.79 -1.70
CA ARG A 54 3.61 3.86 -0.73
C ARG A 54 3.45 2.83 0.38
N ASN A 55 2.24 2.63 0.88
CA ASN A 55 1.96 1.59 1.87
C ASN A 55 2.23 0.20 1.30
N MET A 56 1.84 -0.06 0.04
CA MET A 56 2.12 -1.31 -0.66
C MET A 56 3.62 -1.55 -0.82
N CYS A 57 4.39 -0.53 -1.23
CA CYS A 57 5.84 -0.64 -1.32
C CYS A 57 6.45 -1.00 0.03
N ARG A 58 6.10 -0.28 1.11
CA ARG A 58 6.59 -0.56 2.47
C ARG A 58 6.22 -1.98 2.92
N PHE A 59 4.97 -2.39 2.74
CA PHE A 59 4.50 -3.73 3.15
C PHE A 59 5.28 -4.85 2.48
N ASN A 60 5.59 -4.73 1.18
CA ASN A 60 6.33 -5.76 0.44
C ASN A 60 7.86 -5.71 0.69
N SER A 61 8.39 -4.58 1.16
CA SER A 61 9.81 -4.46 1.52
C SER A 61 10.15 -5.07 2.88
N GLY A 62 9.17 -5.19 3.78
CA GLY A 62 9.39 -5.56 5.18
C GLY A 62 9.95 -4.41 6.02
#